data_AF-W9CDS5-F1
#
_entry.id   AF-W9CDS5-F1
#
_cell.length_a   1.000
_cell.length_b   1.000
_cell.length_c   1.000
_cell.angle_alpha   90.00
_cell.angle_beta   90.00
_cell.angle_gamma   90.00
#
_symmetry.space_group_name_H-M   'P 1'
#
loop_
_entity.id
_entity.type
_entity.pdbx_description
1 polymer ?
#
loop_
_entity_poly.entity_id
_entity_poly.type
_entity_poly.pdbx_seq_one_letter_code
_entity_poly.pdbx_strand_id
1 'polypeptide(L)'
;MRLLRFQSSGMAFQDCYLANPEILRRHLKESKKHKAQQFTIVSEDAGRPPRKNIDNSISSSISNGGLCHASNLSSTTSAHEEQILCMEREAFDDNVIGTFRKLNLSTVHDISPEMKELWIKYNGRVPEKHNARRCWTDERPSDAKLFTATVEQIQNSSVTCIIIQRGEPTDKKEAIQAVAQLAFPDPWNPLKLLDLRLPILTNDILRVPNDIAHAYEADNLQVLLTPKYSWTQLHFDNAEGLSGIIGKTGKKIFATFPNSPNNVKLFQSTLGREAKLEEIGSSLEGGLTFTITSDDAIDLPGNCFHAVWTLEGCFLATLDFITPSTIKVYSRIICAGLDEFVGAMRQKDLFDWLLTSFEIAYKNGSVGDAVSSWIELLDRAKEWACGHPKWSKKAIGLFEEFLSSPASLDQICARNEPGTEDYQRNGDENYPTIEATTDEFKAVPAFTSLLWGAEPDGELIASP
;
A
#
# COMPACT_ATOMS: atom_id res chain seq x y z
N MET A 1 44.81 18.50 -63.09
CA MET A 1 43.63 19.14 -62.45
C MET A 1 43.75 18.87 -60.95
N ARG A 2 44.11 19.85 -60.08
CA ARG A 2 43.25 20.88 -59.42
C ARG A 2 42.04 20.22 -58.70
N LEU A 3 41.68 20.37 -57.41
CA LEU A 3 41.92 21.30 -56.26
C LEU A 3 41.45 20.56 -54.95
N LEU A 4 42.13 20.57 -53.79
CA LEU A 4 41.98 21.38 -52.52
C LEU A 4 40.64 21.36 -51.70
N ARG A 5 40.75 20.92 -50.41
CA ARG A 5 40.16 21.31 -49.06
C ARG A 5 38.65 21.70 -48.90
N PHE A 6 37.91 21.50 -47.78
CA PHE A 6 38.12 21.91 -46.35
C PHE A 6 37.17 21.18 -45.32
N GLN A 7 37.71 20.88 -44.12
CA GLN A 7 37.27 20.99 -42.69
C GLN A 7 35.81 20.81 -42.17
N SER A 8 35.67 20.00 -41.08
CA SER A 8 35.28 20.32 -39.65
C SER A 8 33.77 20.35 -39.39
N SER A 9 33.16 19.95 -38.27
CA SER A 9 33.53 19.67 -36.87
C SER A 9 32.30 19.08 -36.16
N GLY A 10 32.46 18.24 -35.12
CA GLY A 10 31.38 17.95 -34.16
C GLY A 10 31.30 16.49 -33.69
N MET A 11 32.34 15.98 -33.02
CA MET A 11 32.25 14.71 -32.27
C MET A 11 31.76 14.95 -30.85
N ALA A 12 30.74 14.17 -30.52
CA ALA A 12 30.20 13.75 -29.23
C ALA A 12 30.97 14.11 -27.95
N PHE A 13 30.24 14.69 -26.99
CA PHE A 13 30.65 14.84 -25.59
C PHE A 13 29.82 13.97 -24.62
N GLN A 14 29.06 12.99 -25.12
CA GLN A 14 28.10 12.23 -24.31
C GLN A 14 28.46 10.75 -24.10
N ASP A 15 29.50 10.24 -24.79
CA ASP A 15 29.82 8.79 -24.78
C ASP A 15 31.00 8.40 -23.87
N CYS A 16 31.58 9.32 -23.09
CA CYS A 16 32.80 9.02 -22.30
C CYS A 16 32.56 8.59 -20.84
N TYR A 17 31.33 8.57 -20.33
CA TYR A 17 31.08 8.19 -18.92
C TYR A 17 30.40 6.83 -18.71
N LEU A 18 29.92 6.16 -19.76
CA LEU A 18 29.16 4.91 -19.63
C LEU A 18 29.98 3.61 -19.77
N ALA A 19 31.32 3.66 -19.85
CA ALA A 19 32.11 2.48 -20.17
C ALA A 19 33.24 2.13 -19.18
N ASN A 20 33.39 2.80 -18.03
CA ASN A 20 34.53 2.50 -17.16
C ASN A 20 34.25 2.53 -15.64
N PRO A 21 33.85 1.39 -15.05
CA PRO A 21 33.66 1.22 -13.60
C PRO A 21 34.92 1.56 -12.77
N GLU A 22 36.11 1.49 -13.36
CA GLU A 22 37.38 1.85 -12.69
C GLU A 22 37.50 3.37 -12.46
N ILE A 23 36.91 4.21 -13.32
CA ILE A 23 36.94 5.67 -13.17
C ILE A 23 36.04 6.08 -12.01
N LEU A 24 34.84 5.50 -11.90
CA LEU A 24 33.93 5.72 -10.77
C LEU A 24 34.56 5.22 -9.45
N ARG A 25 35.19 4.04 -9.46
CA ARG A 25 35.96 3.54 -8.29
C ARG A 25 37.12 4.45 -7.89
N ARG A 26 37.82 5.06 -8.85
CA ARG A 26 38.93 5.98 -8.58
C ARG A 26 38.42 7.29 -7.95
N HIS A 27 37.33 7.85 -8.48
CA HIS A 27 36.69 9.04 -7.91
C HIS A 27 36.16 8.79 -6.48
N LEU A 28 35.57 7.63 -6.23
CA LEU A 28 35.09 7.26 -4.89
C LEU A 28 36.21 6.92 -3.90
N LYS A 29 37.39 6.49 -4.37
CA LYS A 29 38.59 6.34 -3.52
C LYS A 29 39.23 7.68 -3.19
N GLU A 30 39.19 8.64 -4.11
CA GLU A 30 39.73 9.99 -3.90
C GLU A 30 38.83 10.83 -2.98
N SER A 31 37.50 10.63 -3.03
CA SER A 31 36.55 11.31 -2.13
C SER A 31 36.67 10.90 -0.65
N LYS A 32 37.21 9.71 -0.35
CA LYS A 32 37.49 9.27 1.04
C LYS A 32 38.55 10.12 1.76
N LYS A 33 39.29 11.00 1.05
CA LYS A 33 40.26 11.94 1.66
C LYS A 33 39.65 13.27 2.09
N HIS A 34 38.40 13.58 1.73
CA HIS A 34 37.75 14.83 2.12
C HIS A 34 36.77 14.59 3.27
N LYS A 35 37.17 15.01 4.48
CA LYS A 35 36.25 15.12 5.62
C LYS A 35 35.12 16.09 5.27
N ALA A 36 33.88 15.62 5.43
CA ALA A 36 32.65 16.38 5.62
C ALA A 36 32.55 17.69 4.81
N GLN A 37 32.43 17.59 3.49
CA GLN A 37 31.67 18.61 2.76
C GLN A 37 30.20 18.30 2.98
N GLN A 38 29.51 19.21 3.68
CA GLN A 38 28.06 19.31 3.55
C GLN A 38 27.78 19.59 2.07
N PHE A 39 27.16 18.64 1.38
CA PHE A 39 26.63 18.86 0.05
C PHE A 39 25.43 19.80 0.18
N THR A 40 25.68 21.11 0.07
CA THR A 40 24.60 22.05 -0.23
C THR A 40 24.32 21.90 -1.72
N ILE A 41 23.19 21.29 -2.06
CA ILE A 41 22.70 21.20 -3.43
C ILE A 41 22.41 22.63 -3.89
N VAL A 42 23.31 23.19 -4.70
CA VAL A 42 23.02 24.41 -5.45
C VAL A 42 22.12 23.97 -6.61
N SER A 43 20.93 24.54 -6.70
CA SER A 43 20.02 24.33 -7.82
C SER A 43 20.68 24.86 -9.10
N GLU A 44 21.32 23.99 -9.87
CA GLU A 44 21.60 24.29 -11.27
C GLU A 44 20.30 24.09 -12.05
N ASP A 45 19.89 25.16 -12.74
CA ASP A 45 18.83 25.15 -13.74
C ASP A 45 19.12 24.03 -14.75
N ALA A 46 18.47 22.88 -14.59
CA ALA A 46 18.49 21.82 -15.58
C ALA A 46 17.95 22.41 -16.88
N GLY A 47 18.84 22.53 -17.88
CA GLY A 47 18.56 23.22 -19.14
C GLY A 47 17.24 22.78 -19.75
N ARG A 48 16.27 23.71 -19.80
CA ARG A 48 15.03 23.52 -20.55
C ARG A 48 15.35 23.31 -22.04
N PRO A 49 14.99 22.17 -22.65
CA PRO A 49 14.90 22.09 -24.11
C PRO A 49 13.74 22.97 -24.60
N PRO A 50 13.79 23.48 -25.84
CA PRO A 50 12.75 24.35 -26.37
C PRO A 50 11.41 23.61 -26.44
N ARG A 51 10.36 24.23 -25.89
CA ARG A 51 8.97 23.78 -26.05
C ARG A 51 8.67 23.67 -27.56
N LYS A 52 8.28 22.48 -28.02
CA LYS A 52 7.64 22.35 -29.34
C LYS A 52 6.29 23.04 -29.24
N ASN A 53 6.16 24.19 -29.90
CA ASN A 53 4.86 24.81 -30.15
C ASN A 53 4.03 23.81 -30.97
N ILE A 54 2.99 23.27 -30.36
CA ILE A 54 1.91 22.61 -31.09
C ILE A 54 1.02 23.75 -31.59
N ASP A 55 1.20 24.11 -32.85
CA ASP A 55 0.30 25.04 -33.55
C ASP A 55 -1.07 24.38 -33.71
N ASN A 56 -1.99 24.71 -32.80
CA ASN A 56 -3.40 24.43 -32.97
C ASN A 56 -4.03 25.54 -33.82
N SER A 57 -3.99 25.35 -35.14
CA SER A 57 -4.86 26.09 -36.06
C SER A 57 -6.27 25.52 -35.98
N ILE A 58 -7.11 26.06 -35.09
CA ILE A 58 -8.56 25.91 -35.19
C ILE A 58 -9.16 27.29 -35.46
N SER A 59 -9.75 27.38 -36.64
CA SER A 59 -10.43 28.54 -37.20
C SER A 59 -11.57 29.04 -36.33
N SER A 60 -11.59 30.35 -36.16
CA SER A 60 -12.65 31.17 -35.59
C SER A 60 -14.01 31.00 -36.26
N SER A 61 -15.07 30.87 -35.47
CA SER A 61 -16.38 31.42 -35.81
C SER A 61 -16.89 32.28 -34.67
N ILE A 62 -17.22 33.51 -35.04
CA ILE A 62 -17.66 34.62 -34.19
C ILE A 62 -19.14 34.44 -33.88
N SER A 63 -19.53 34.52 -32.60
CA SER A 63 -20.85 35.01 -32.23
C SER A 63 -20.80 35.80 -30.92
N ASN A 64 -21.26 37.05 -31.02
CA ASN A 64 -21.39 38.02 -29.94
C ASN A 64 -22.66 37.77 -29.11
N GLY A 65 -22.58 38.10 -27.81
CA GLY A 65 -23.70 38.67 -27.07
C GLY A 65 -24.16 37.88 -25.84
N GLY A 66 -23.93 38.44 -24.65
CA GLY A 66 -24.56 37.95 -23.42
C GLY A 66 -23.91 38.46 -22.14
N LEU A 67 -24.36 39.63 -21.68
CA LEU A 67 -23.97 40.31 -20.44
C LEU A 67 -24.39 39.52 -19.18
N CYS A 68 -23.53 39.55 -18.17
CA CYS A 68 -23.81 39.59 -16.72
C CYS A 68 -24.58 38.42 -16.06
N HIS A 69 -23.83 37.58 -15.33
CA HIS A 69 -24.01 37.44 -13.88
C HIS A 69 -22.73 36.84 -13.26
N ALA A 70 -21.91 37.69 -12.64
CA ALA A 70 -20.84 37.26 -11.75
C ALA A 70 -21.49 36.81 -10.43
N SER A 71 -21.84 35.53 -10.37
CA SER A 71 -22.17 34.86 -9.11
C SER A 71 -20.85 34.49 -8.41
N ASN A 72 -20.54 35.24 -7.35
CA ASN A 72 -19.76 34.83 -6.18
C ASN A 72 -18.90 33.58 -6.36
N LEU A 73 -17.68 33.75 -6.89
CA LEU A 73 -16.58 32.85 -6.55
C LEU A 73 -16.30 33.03 -5.06
N SER A 74 -16.97 32.22 -4.24
CA SER A 74 -16.47 31.88 -2.92
C SER A 74 -15.10 31.25 -3.14
N SER A 75 -14.04 32.03 -2.94
CA SER A 75 -12.66 31.57 -2.99
C SER A 75 -12.38 30.70 -1.75
N THR A 76 -12.99 29.52 -1.71
CA THR A 76 -12.50 28.44 -0.86
C THR A 76 -11.21 27.98 -1.51
N THR A 77 -10.09 28.54 -1.05
CA THR A 77 -8.76 27.97 -1.30
C THR A 77 -8.84 26.47 -1.03
N SER A 78 -8.45 25.67 -2.02
CA SER A 78 -8.41 24.22 -1.90
C SER A 78 -7.62 23.85 -0.65
N ALA A 79 -8.11 22.90 0.17
CA ALA A 79 -7.45 22.53 1.43
C ALA A 79 -6.04 21.96 1.21
N HIS A 80 -5.68 21.62 -0.03
CA HIS A 80 -4.38 21.14 -0.46
C HIS A 80 -3.64 22.06 -1.47
N GLU A 81 -3.94 23.36 -1.45
CA GLU A 81 -3.28 24.34 -2.34
C GLU A 81 -1.76 24.40 -2.11
N GLU A 82 -1.29 24.23 -0.87
CA GLU A 82 0.15 24.21 -0.57
C GLU A 82 0.86 23.05 -1.28
N GLN A 83 0.23 21.86 -1.32
CA GLN A 83 0.77 20.70 -2.01
C GLN A 83 0.80 20.94 -3.53
N ILE A 84 -0.24 21.55 -4.10
CA ILE A 84 -0.30 21.93 -5.52
C ILE A 84 0.84 22.89 -5.86
N LEU A 85 0.99 23.98 -5.11
CA LEU A 85 2.06 24.96 -5.30
C LEU A 85 3.44 24.32 -5.15
N CYS A 86 3.59 23.35 -4.24
CA CYS A 86 4.82 22.60 -4.12
C CYS A 86 5.09 21.76 -5.38
N MET A 87 4.10 21.02 -5.90
CA MET A 87 4.25 20.24 -7.13
C MET A 87 4.59 21.12 -8.34
N GLU A 88 3.97 22.30 -8.46
CA GLU A 88 4.26 23.29 -9.51
C GLU A 88 5.68 23.83 -9.40
N ARG A 89 6.11 24.24 -8.21
CA ARG A 89 7.48 24.70 -7.96
C ARG A 89 8.51 23.62 -8.27
N GLU A 90 8.18 22.38 -7.92
CA GLU A 90 9.04 21.24 -8.19
C GLU A 90 9.01 20.80 -9.66
N ALA A 91 8.21 21.43 -10.52
CA ALA A 91 8.07 21.17 -11.96
C ALA A 91 7.56 19.76 -12.32
N PHE A 92 6.54 19.29 -11.58
CA PHE A 92 5.80 18.08 -11.97
C PHE A 92 5.07 18.27 -13.30
N ASP A 93 4.76 17.15 -13.97
CA ASP A 93 3.95 17.14 -15.19
C ASP A 93 2.57 17.78 -14.94
N ASP A 94 2.13 18.63 -15.88
CA ASP A 94 0.88 19.39 -15.76
C ASP A 94 -0.35 18.48 -15.63
N ASN A 95 -0.32 17.26 -16.20
CA ASN A 95 -1.42 16.31 -16.02
C ASN A 95 -1.44 15.74 -14.61
N VAL A 96 -0.27 15.45 -14.03
CA VAL A 96 -0.17 14.97 -12.65
C VAL A 96 -0.69 16.03 -11.67
N ILE A 97 -0.29 17.29 -11.87
CA ILE A 97 -0.79 18.43 -11.09
C ILE A 97 -2.29 18.61 -11.31
N GLY A 98 -2.74 18.53 -12.56
CA GLY A 98 -4.15 18.64 -12.94
C GLY A 98 -5.02 17.57 -12.31
N THR A 99 -4.53 16.33 -12.20
CA THR A 99 -5.21 15.23 -11.51
C THR A 99 -5.27 15.48 -10.02
N PHE A 100 -4.15 15.84 -9.39
CA PHE A 100 -4.11 16.13 -7.95
C PHE A 100 -5.03 17.29 -7.55
N ARG A 101 -5.10 18.34 -8.37
CA ARG A 101 -5.99 19.49 -8.17
C ARG A 101 -7.48 19.13 -8.18
N LYS A 102 -7.87 18.10 -8.94
CA LYS A 102 -9.28 17.64 -9.03
C LYS A 102 -9.72 16.79 -7.85
N LEU A 103 -8.79 16.32 -7.02
CA LEU A 103 -9.10 15.49 -5.86
C LEU A 103 -9.82 16.32 -4.81
N ASN A 104 -10.85 15.74 -4.19
CA ASN A 104 -11.51 16.34 -3.03
C ASN A 104 -10.77 15.91 -1.76
N LEU A 105 -9.74 16.67 -1.37
CA LEU A 105 -8.89 16.37 -0.21
C LEU A 105 -9.09 17.40 0.88
N SER A 106 -9.01 16.96 2.14
CA SER A 106 -8.89 17.81 3.32
C SER A 106 -7.58 17.52 4.06
N THR A 107 -7.09 18.47 4.84
CA THR A 107 -6.05 18.15 5.84
C THR A 107 -6.70 17.47 7.04
N VAL A 108 -5.91 16.79 7.88
CA VAL A 108 -6.42 16.22 9.14
C VAL A 108 -6.93 17.30 10.10
N HIS A 109 -6.42 18.54 10.01
CA HIS A 109 -6.89 19.65 10.83
C HIS A 109 -8.24 20.20 10.36
N ASP A 110 -8.54 20.06 9.07
CA ASP A 110 -9.75 20.58 8.44
C ASP A 110 -10.81 19.49 8.19
N ILE A 111 -10.57 18.26 8.66
CA ILE A 111 -11.50 17.15 8.48
C ILE A 111 -12.85 17.44 9.17
N SER A 112 -13.94 17.32 8.42
CA SER A 112 -15.28 17.48 8.96
C SER A 112 -15.68 16.30 9.86
N PRO A 113 -16.62 16.48 10.79
CA PRO A 113 -17.15 15.38 11.61
C PRO A 113 -17.70 14.21 10.78
N GLU A 114 -18.38 14.50 9.67
CA GLU A 114 -18.97 13.50 8.77
C GLU A 114 -17.89 12.70 8.05
N MET A 115 -16.82 13.36 7.59
CA MET A 115 -15.67 12.67 6.99
C MET A 115 -14.95 11.82 8.02
N LYS A 116 -14.78 12.30 9.25
CA LYS A 116 -14.19 11.52 10.33
C LYS A 116 -15.03 10.28 10.66
N GLU A 117 -16.36 10.42 10.74
CA GLU A 117 -17.27 9.30 10.94
C GLU A 117 -17.18 8.28 9.80
N LEU A 118 -17.07 8.75 8.55
CA LEU A 118 -16.88 7.90 7.37
C LEU A 118 -15.63 7.02 7.51
N TRP A 119 -14.48 7.60 7.89
CA TRP A 119 -13.23 6.88 8.13
C TRP A 119 -13.36 5.87 9.27
N ILE A 120 -13.88 6.30 10.42
CA ILE A 120 -14.06 5.43 11.58
C ILE A 120 -14.98 4.25 11.24
N LYS A 121 -16.06 4.51 10.52
CA LYS A 121 -17.02 3.48 10.13
C LYS A 121 -16.39 2.41 9.25
N TYR A 122 -15.63 2.80 8.23
CA TYR A 122 -15.16 1.86 7.18
C TYR A 122 -13.76 1.31 7.40
N ASN A 123 -12.86 2.10 8.00
CA ASN A 123 -11.47 1.70 8.28
C ASN A 123 -11.15 1.58 9.79
N GLY A 124 -12.11 1.86 10.68
CA GLY A 124 -11.92 1.79 12.13
C GLY A 124 -11.24 3.02 12.73
N ARG A 125 -10.44 3.73 11.94
CA ARG A 125 -9.67 4.92 12.34
C ARG A 125 -9.34 5.81 11.13
N VAL A 126 -8.90 7.02 11.42
CA VAL A 126 -8.39 7.98 10.42
C VAL A 126 -6.89 7.72 10.24
N PRO A 127 -6.30 7.91 9.05
CA PRO A 127 -4.86 7.92 8.89
C PRO A 127 -4.21 9.04 9.70
N GLU A 128 -3.02 8.78 10.23
CA GLU A 128 -2.34 9.69 11.14
C GLU A 128 -0.88 9.91 10.76
N LYS A 129 -0.37 11.08 11.16
CA LYS A 129 1.04 11.43 11.03
C LYS A 129 1.67 11.47 12.40
N HIS A 130 2.76 10.73 12.58
CA HIS A 130 3.48 10.63 13.84
C HIS A 130 4.89 11.20 13.70
N ASN A 131 5.46 11.60 14.83
CA ASN A 131 6.88 11.96 14.87
C ASN A 131 7.73 10.71 14.60
N ALA A 132 8.53 10.76 13.54
CA ALA A 132 9.38 9.65 13.11
C ALA A 132 10.23 9.08 14.25
N ARG A 133 10.77 9.93 15.14
CA ARG A 133 11.65 9.51 16.25
C ARG A 133 11.03 8.47 17.18
N ARG A 134 9.70 8.38 17.21
CA ARG A 134 8.98 7.40 18.03
C ARG A 134 8.97 6.01 17.38
N CYS A 135 9.01 5.97 16.05
CA CYS A 135 8.88 4.76 15.25
C CYS A 135 10.22 4.09 14.95
N TRP A 136 11.34 4.79 15.09
CA TRP A 136 12.68 4.21 14.89
C TRP A 136 13.24 3.68 16.20
N THR A 137 13.72 2.43 16.21
CA THR A 137 14.38 1.81 17.38
C THR A 137 15.82 2.24 17.52
N ASP A 138 16.50 2.48 16.39
CA ASP A 138 17.91 2.82 16.30
C ASP A 138 18.18 4.12 15.51
N GLU A 139 19.43 4.55 15.50
CA GLU A 139 19.88 5.65 14.65
C GLU A 139 19.73 5.27 13.17
N ARG A 140 18.91 6.04 12.45
CA ARG A 140 18.72 5.85 11.02
C ARG A 140 20.02 6.02 10.23
N PRO A 141 20.31 5.14 9.25
CA PRO A 141 21.45 5.33 8.36
C PRO A 141 21.37 6.66 7.61
N SER A 142 22.53 7.25 7.30
CA SER A 142 22.58 8.43 6.43
C SER A 142 22.26 8.07 4.98
N ASP A 143 21.83 9.06 4.19
CA ASP A 143 21.55 8.89 2.76
C ASP A 143 22.73 8.27 2.01
N ALA A 144 23.96 8.66 2.36
CA ALA A 144 25.19 8.10 1.77
C ALA A 144 25.40 6.61 2.11
N LYS A 145 25.04 6.18 3.34
CA LYS A 145 25.09 4.76 3.73
C LYS A 145 24.03 3.95 2.97
N LEU A 146 22.81 4.46 2.88
CA LEU A 146 21.72 3.83 2.14
C LEU A 146 22.04 3.69 0.65
N PHE A 147 22.56 4.75 0.04
CA PHE A 147 23.03 4.76 -1.34
C PHE A 147 24.11 3.70 -1.58
N THR A 148 25.16 3.68 -0.74
CA THR A 148 26.27 2.74 -0.87
C THR A 148 25.79 1.29 -0.73
N ALA A 149 25.00 0.99 0.30
CA ALA A 149 24.46 -0.34 0.52
C ALA A 149 23.56 -0.80 -0.62
N THR A 150 22.77 0.11 -1.21
CA THR A 150 21.89 -0.20 -2.35
C THR A 150 22.70 -0.53 -3.60
N VAL A 151 23.75 0.25 -3.90
CA VAL A 151 24.64 -0.04 -5.03
C VAL A 151 25.37 -1.38 -4.84
N GLU A 152 25.87 -1.64 -3.63
CA GLU A 152 26.52 -2.91 -3.29
C GLU A 152 25.56 -4.11 -3.45
N GLN A 153 24.30 -3.95 -3.01
CA GLN A 153 23.27 -4.98 -3.17
C GLN A 153 22.93 -5.23 -4.64
N ILE A 154 22.75 -4.18 -5.46
CA ILE A 154 22.45 -4.32 -6.89
C ILE A 154 23.61 -4.99 -7.64
N GLN A 155 24.86 -4.69 -7.26
CA GLN A 155 26.04 -5.31 -7.86
C GLN A 155 26.18 -6.79 -7.48
N ASN A 156 25.57 -7.22 -6.38
CA ASN A 156 25.53 -8.60 -5.97
C ASN A 156 24.34 -9.32 -6.65
N SER A 157 24.62 -10.09 -7.70
CA SER A 157 23.61 -10.72 -8.57
C SER A 157 22.66 -11.71 -7.89
N SER A 158 22.91 -12.08 -6.63
CA SER A 158 22.06 -12.99 -5.87
C SER A 158 20.82 -12.33 -5.26
N VAL A 159 20.71 -11.00 -5.25
CA VAL A 159 19.61 -10.29 -4.60
C VAL A 159 18.60 -9.77 -5.61
N THR A 160 17.32 -10.03 -5.37
CA THR A 160 16.22 -9.54 -6.19
C THR A 160 15.71 -8.21 -5.65
N CYS A 161 15.59 -7.21 -6.53
CA CYS A 161 14.76 -6.03 -6.33
C CYS A 161 13.80 -5.91 -7.51
N ILE A 162 12.68 -5.22 -7.30
CA ILE A 162 11.70 -4.95 -8.34
C ILE A 162 11.89 -3.50 -8.79
N ILE A 163 12.00 -3.30 -10.10
CA ILE A 163 12.14 -1.97 -10.69
C ILE A 163 10.82 -1.62 -11.34
N ILE A 164 10.24 -0.50 -10.95
CA ILE A 164 8.96 -0.03 -11.48
C ILE A 164 9.18 1.23 -12.28
N GLN A 165 8.69 1.23 -13.52
CA GLN A 165 8.65 2.35 -14.44
C GLN A 165 7.20 2.64 -14.78
N ARG A 166 6.70 3.83 -14.44
CA ARG A 166 5.31 4.25 -14.74
C ARG A 166 4.21 3.28 -14.27
N GLY A 167 4.48 2.46 -13.25
CA GLY A 167 3.52 1.49 -12.70
C GLY A 167 3.83 0.05 -13.06
N GLU A 168 4.68 -0.19 -14.05
CA GLU A 168 4.98 -1.53 -14.57
C GLU A 168 6.39 -2.00 -14.22
N PRO A 169 6.61 -3.30 -13.95
CA PRO A 169 7.95 -3.87 -13.83
C PRO A 169 8.80 -3.69 -15.10
N THR A 170 10.08 -3.35 -14.94
CA THR A 170 11.04 -3.14 -16.06
C THR A 170 12.33 -3.97 -15.92
N ASP A 171 13.27 -3.84 -16.88
CA ASP A 171 14.53 -4.61 -16.91
C ASP A 171 15.38 -4.30 -15.68
N LYS A 172 15.84 -5.35 -14.99
CA LYS A 172 16.73 -5.29 -13.82
C LYS A 172 18.01 -4.48 -14.07
N LYS A 173 18.46 -4.37 -15.32
CA LYS A 173 19.64 -3.55 -15.69
C LYS A 173 19.45 -2.06 -15.37
N GLU A 174 18.21 -1.60 -15.26
CA GLU A 174 17.86 -0.21 -14.92
C GLU A 174 18.06 0.12 -13.43
N ALA A 175 18.47 -0.85 -12.60
CA ALA A 175 18.55 -0.65 -11.14
C ALA A 175 19.52 0.48 -10.76
N ILE A 176 20.69 0.51 -11.40
CA ILE A 176 21.69 1.55 -11.18
C ILE A 176 21.18 2.92 -11.66
N GLN A 177 20.37 2.95 -12.73
CA GLN A 177 19.75 4.17 -13.21
C GLN A 177 18.72 4.70 -12.21
N ALA A 178 17.89 3.84 -11.62
CA ALA A 178 16.96 4.23 -10.56
C ALA A 178 17.68 4.85 -9.35
N VAL A 179 18.82 4.29 -8.96
CA VAL A 179 19.67 4.87 -7.90
C VAL A 179 20.25 6.23 -8.32
N ALA A 180 20.76 6.35 -9.55
CA ALA A 180 21.31 7.60 -10.07
C ALA A 180 20.27 8.73 -10.13
N GLN A 181 18.99 8.39 -10.35
CA GLN A 181 17.90 9.36 -10.35
C GLN A 181 17.62 9.99 -8.98
N LEU A 182 18.19 9.50 -7.87
CA LEU A 182 18.19 10.25 -6.60
C LEU A 182 18.96 11.57 -6.70
N ALA A 183 20.04 11.59 -7.49
CA ALA A 183 20.85 12.79 -7.73
C ALA A 183 20.44 13.53 -9.01
N PHE A 184 20.01 12.80 -10.03
CA PHE A 184 19.62 13.33 -11.33
C PHE A 184 18.22 12.85 -11.73
N PRO A 185 17.15 13.39 -11.12
CA PRO A 185 15.79 12.92 -11.36
C PRO A 185 15.36 13.11 -12.81
N ASP A 186 14.62 12.12 -13.35
CA ASP A 186 14.01 12.21 -14.67
C ASP A 186 12.49 12.46 -14.52
N PRO A 187 11.98 13.67 -14.85
CA PRO A 187 10.56 13.99 -14.72
C PRO A 187 9.68 13.21 -15.69
N TRP A 188 10.23 12.73 -16.81
CA TRP A 188 9.46 12.02 -17.83
C TRP A 188 9.50 10.51 -17.63
N ASN A 189 10.53 10.02 -16.94
CA ASN A 189 10.75 8.60 -16.77
C ASN A 189 11.31 8.21 -15.40
N PRO A 190 10.57 8.47 -14.31
CA PRO A 190 11.00 8.11 -12.97
C PRO A 190 11.02 6.59 -12.79
N LEU A 191 12.12 6.08 -12.25
CA LEU A 191 12.33 4.67 -11.92
C LEU A 191 12.33 4.46 -10.41
N LYS A 192 11.48 3.56 -9.92
CA LYS A 192 11.39 3.20 -8.49
C LYS A 192 12.04 1.84 -8.27
N LEU A 193 12.70 1.65 -7.13
CA LEU A 193 13.07 0.32 -6.64
C LEU A 193 12.17 -0.05 -5.48
N LEU A 194 11.62 -1.26 -5.52
CA LEU A 194 10.82 -1.84 -4.45
C LEU A 194 11.52 -3.08 -3.90
N ASP A 195 11.13 -3.47 -2.68
CA ASP A 195 11.58 -4.69 -2.01
C ASP A 195 13.11 -4.74 -1.80
N LEU A 196 13.73 -3.60 -1.48
CA LEU A 196 15.15 -3.54 -1.15
C LEU A 196 15.39 -4.16 0.23
N ARG A 197 16.12 -5.28 0.26
CA ARG A 197 16.60 -5.91 1.50
C ARG A 197 18.04 -5.49 1.81
N LEU A 198 18.20 -4.32 2.43
CA LEU A 198 19.51 -3.74 2.76
C LEU A 198 20.06 -4.35 4.06
N PRO A 199 21.23 -5.04 4.05
CA PRO A 199 21.79 -5.67 5.26
C PRO A 199 22.16 -4.69 6.39
N ILE A 200 22.23 -3.40 6.09
CA ILE A 200 22.49 -2.34 7.08
C ILE A 200 21.26 -1.98 7.91
N LEU A 201 20.09 -2.53 7.57
CA LEU A 201 18.84 -2.33 8.29
C LEU A 201 18.46 -3.64 8.98
N THR A 202 18.21 -3.57 10.28
CA THR A 202 17.61 -4.68 11.02
C THR A 202 16.10 -4.71 10.76
N ASN A 203 15.48 -5.89 10.89
CA ASN A 203 14.04 -6.03 10.63
C ASN A 203 13.18 -5.18 11.60
N ASP A 204 13.70 -4.91 12.80
CA ASP A 204 13.06 -4.14 13.86
C ASP A 204 13.43 -2.65 13.87
N ILE A 205 14.15 -2.15 12.86
CA ILE A 205 14.60 -0.75 12.81
C ILE A 205 13.41 0.23 12.81
N LEU A 206 12.31 -0.16 12.15
CA LEU A 206 11.04 0.54 12.12
C LEU A 206 10.02 -0.28 12.91
N ARG A 207 9.34 0.36 13.86
CA ARG A 207 8.30 -0.25 14.69
C ARG A 207 7.07 0.64 14.80
N VAL A 208 5.93 0.02 15.06
CA VAL A 208 4.72 0.73 15.48
C VAL A 208 4.81 0.98 17.00
N PRO A 209 4.78 2.24 17.46
CA PRO A 209 4.66 2.55 18.88
C PRO A 209 3.41 1.93 19.50
N ASN A 210 3.57 1.28 20.66
CA ASN A 210 2.48 0.58 21.36
C ASN A 210 1.27 1.46 21.70
N ASP A 211 1.47 2.79 21.81
CA ASP A 211 0.40 3.73 22.09
C ASP A 211 -0.38 4.18 20.84
N ILE A 212 0.16 3.91 19.64
CA ILE A 212 -0.53 4.15 18.37
C ILE A 212 -1.43 2.96 18.06
N ALA A 213 -0.86 1.77 18.06
CA ALA A 213 -1.60 0.54 17.87
C ALA A 213 -0.90 -0.62 18.57
N HIS A 214 -1.70 -1.57 19.06
CA HIS A 214 -1.18 -2.86 19.45
C HIS A 214 -0.98 -3.71 18.19
N ALA A 215 0.16 -3.49 17.54
CA ALA A 215 0.51 -4.08 16.27
C ALA A 215 1.00 -5.52 16.44
N TYR A 216 0.55 -6.38 15.53
CA TYR A 216 0.97 -7.77 15.39
C TYR A 216 1.52 -8.00 13.98
N GLU A 217 2.36 -9.03 13.83
CA GLU A 217 2.92 -9.47 12.54
C GLU A 217 3.75 -8.39 11.81
N ALA A 218 4.56 -7.65 12.57
CA ALA A 218 5.36 -6.52 12.08
C ALA A 218 6.77 -6.90 11.57
N ASP A 219 7.06 -8.17 11.28
CA ASP A 219 8.40 -8.60 10.85
C ASP A 219 8.53 -8.68 9.31
N ASN A 220 8.16 -7.61 8.62
CA ASN A 220 8.06 -7.60 7.15
C ASN A 220 8.64 -6.35 6.47
N LEU A 221 9.49 -5.58 7.16
CA LEU A 221 10.13 -4.34 6.69
C LEU A 221 10.49 -4.36 5.20
N GLN A 222 9.84 -3.52 4.40
CA GLN A 222 10.17 -3.32 2.99
C GLN A 222 10.82 -1.95 2.82
N VAL A 223 11.81 -1.87 1.92
CA VAL A 223 12.43 -0.59 1.58
C VAL A 223 12.22 -0.27 0.11
N LEU A 224 11.77 0.96 -0.13
CA LEU A 224 11.54 1.51 -1.44
C LEU A 224 12.55 2.64 -1.67
N LEU A 225 13.15 2.69 -2.85
CA LEU A 225 13.85 3.86 -3.36
C LEU A 225 12.94 4.55 -4.37
N THR A 226 12.59 5.80 -4.10
CA THR A 226 11.75 6.59 -4.99
C THR A 226 12.44 7.91 -5.30
N PRO A 227 12.88 8.13 -6.55
CA PRO A 227 13.37 9.43 -7.01
C PRO A 227 12.26 10.49 -7.02
N LYS A 228 12.66 11.77 -7.10
CA LYS A 228 11.74 12.87 -7.38
C LYS A 228 10.97 12.59 -8.68
N TYR A 229 9.74 13.08 -8.75
CA TYR A 229 8.75 12.84 -9.81
C TYR A 229 8.14 11.44 -9.83
N SER A 230 8.60 10.52 -8.99
CA SER A 230 7.94 9.22 -8.85
C SER A 230 6.54 9.39 -8.23
N TRP A 231 5.54 8.77 -8.83
CA TRP A 231 4.24 8.59 -8.20
C TRP A 231 3.79 7.13 -8.20
N THR A 232 2.96 6.77 -7.23
CA THR A 232 2.25 5.50 -7.16
C THR A 232 0.77 5.79 -7.31
N GLN A 233 0.14 5.10 -8.26
CA GLN A 233 -1.27 5.23 -8.58
C GLN A 233 -2.17 4.77 -7.42
N LEU A 234 -3.46 5.04 -7.53
CA LEU A 234 -4.44 4.63 -6.51
C LEU A 234 -4.41 3.09 -6.32
N HIS A 235 -4.11 2.67 -5.09
CA HIS A 235 -4.07 1.27 -4.67
C HIS A 235 -4.49 1.16 -3.21
N PHE A 236 -4.59 -0.06 -2.71
CA PHE A 236 -4.68 -0.34 -1.28
C PHE A 236 -3.63 -1.39 -0.94
N ASP A 237 -3.26 -1.51 0.32
CA ASP A 237 -2.36 -2.56 0.82
C ASP A 237 -3.13 -3.69 1.48
N ASN A 238 -2.46 -4.81 1.72
CA ASN A 238 -3.08 -5.99 2.30
C ASN A 238 -3.24 -5.91 3.82
N ALA A 239 -2.66 -4.94 4.51
CA ALA A 239 -2.80 -4.78 5.95
C ALA A 239 -2.82 -3.30 6.33
N GLU A 240 -2.70 -2.99 7.62
CA GLU A 240 -2.36 -1.64 8.07
C GLU A 240 -0.89 -1.37 7.76
N GLY A 241 -0.53 -0.10 7.55
CA GLY A 241 0.79 0.25 7.05
C GLY A 241 1.42 1.42 7.80
N LEU A 242 2.64 1.25 8.30
CA LEU A 242 3.47 2.34 8.81
C LEU A 242 4.59 2.63 7.82
N SER A 243 4.70 3.87 7.37
CA SER A 243 5.73 4.29 6.41
C SER A 243 6.54 5.46 6.95
N GLY A 244 7.87 5.38 6.85
CA GLY A 244 8.78 6.43 7.31
C GLY A 244 9.98 6.60 6.38
N ILE A 245 10.41 7.84 6.17
CA ILE A 245 11.62 8.12 5.38
C ILE A 245 12.85 7.76 6.23
N ILE A 246 13.70 6.87 5.71
CA ILE A 246 14.89 6.38 6.43
C ILE A 246 15.97 7.47 6.44
N GLY A 247 16.18 8.10 5.28
CA GLY A 247 17.17 9.12 5.06
C GLY A 247 16.94 10.42 5.84
N LYS A 248 17.89 11.37 5.72
CA LYS A 248 17.69 12.73 6.25
C LYS A 248 16.90 13.59 5.27
N THR A 249 17.01 13.29 3.98
CA THR A 249 16.32 13.99 2.90
C THR A 249 15.14 13.18 2.39
N GLY A 250 14.12 13.87 1.90
CA GLY A 250 12.94 13.23 1.34
C GLY A 250 11.67 13.98 1.69
N LYS A 251 10.76 14.02 0.72
CA LYS A 251 9.46 14.64 0.88
C LYS A 251 8.45 13.93 0.00
N LYS A 252 7.34 13.51 0.59
CA LYS A 252 6.25 12.82 -0.10
C LYS A 252 4.90 13.44 0.23
N ILE A 253 4.00 13.38 -0.74
CA ILE A 253 2.57 13.65 -0.55
C ILE A 253 1.83 12.33 -0.62
N PHE A 254 0.92 12.10 0.31
CA PHE A 254 -0.07 11.03 0.28
C PHE A 254 -1.44 11.66 0.05
N ALA A 255 -2.25 11.03 -0.79
CA ALA A 255 -3.69 11.21 -0.83
C ALA A 255 -4.33 9.89 -0.44
N THR A 256 -5.17 9.88 0.59
CA THR A 256 -5.78 8.69 1.17
C THR A 256 -7.29 8.81 1.17
N PHE A 257 -8.00 7.70 0.96
CA PHE A 257 -9.46 7.64 0.89
C PHE A 257 -9.96 6.40 1.65
N PRO A 258 -11.09 6.49 2.36
CA PRO A 258 -11.64 5.36 3.09
C PRO A 258 -12.17 4.30 2.12
N ASN A 259 -12.25 3.05 2.58
CA ASN A 259 -12.83 1.93 1.83
C ASN A 259 -14.38 1.92 1.92
N SER A 260 -15.00 3.10 1.77
CA SER A 260 -16.46 3.21 1.76
C SER A 260 -17.07 2.44 0.58
N PRO A 261 -18.35 2.00 0.67
CA PRO A 261 -19.02 1.30 -0.42
C PRO A 261 -18.97 2.06 -1.76
N ASN A 262 -19.06 3.40 -1.71
CA ASN A 262 -18.94 4.23 -2.90
C ASN A 262 -17.51 4.18 -3.48
N ASN A 263 -16.49 4.39 -2.65
CA ASN A 263 -15.09 4.36 -3.09
C ASN A 263 -14.67 2.97 -3.59
N VAL A 264 -15.14 1.90 -2.94
CA VAL A 264 -14.92 0.50 -3.37
C VAL A 264 -15.53 0.26 -4.74
N LYS A 265 -16.80 0.65 -4.94
CA LYS A 265 -17.48 0.54 -6.24
C LYS A 265 -16.75 1.31 -7.34
N LEU A 266 -16.30 2.53 -7.06
CA LEU A 266 -15.52 3.34 -8.01
C LEU A 266 -14.18 2.67 -8.34
N PHE A 267 -13.46 2.19 -7.32
CA PHE A 267 -12.19 1.48 -7.52
C PHE A 267 -12.38 0.24 -8.40
N GLN A 268 -13.45 -0.53 -8.17
CA GLN A 268 -13.83 -1.68 -9.00
C GLN A 268 -14.06 -1.31 -10.47
N SER A 269 -14.67 -0.15 -10.74
CA SER A 269 -14.90 0.28 -12.13
C SER A 269 -13.61 0.58 -12.91
N THR A 270 -12.48 0.74 -12.20
CA THR A 270 -11.15 1.04 -12.77
C THR A 270 -10.19 -0.16 -12.78
N LEU A 271 -10.67 -1.37 -12.47
CA LEU A 271 -9.84 -2.56 -12.45
C LEU A 271 -9.21 -2.83 -13.82
N GLY A 272 -7.92 -3.22 -13.80
CA GLY A 272 -7.12 -3.40 -15.00
C GLY A 272 -6.70 -2.11 -15.71
N ARG A 273 -6.96 -0.93 -15.14
CA ARG A 273 -6.55 0.36 -15.71
C ARG A 273 -5.38 0.96 -14.93
N GLU A 274 -4.43 1.56 -15.65
CA GLU A 274 -3.26 2.24 -15.05
C GLU A 274 -3.63 3.60 -14.45
N ALA A 275 -4.48 4.37 -15.14
CA ALA A 275 -4.82 5.77 -14.79
C ALA A 275 -6.07 5.87 -13.90
N LYS A 276 -6.09 5.11 -12.78
CA LYS A 276 -7.27 5.02 -11.90
C LYS A 276 -7.62 6.38 -11.29
N LEU A 277 -6.62 7.10 -10.79
CA LEU A 277 -6.84 8.34 -10.08
C LEU A 277 -7.34 9.46 -11.00
N GLU A 278 -6.88 9.48 -12.25
CA GLU A 278 -7.33 10.38 -13.30
C GLU A 278 -8.82 10.17 -13.62
N GLU A 279 -9.29 8.92 -13.56
CA GLU A 279 -10.66 8.54 -13.92
C GLU A 279 -11.66 8.78 -12.79
N ILE A 280 -11.34 8.33 -11.57
CA ILE A 280 -12.30 8.36 -10.45
C ILE A 280 -11.95 9.35 -9.34
N GLY A 281 -10.77 9.99 -9.38
CA GLY A 281 -10.25 10.77 -8.27
C GLY A 281 -11.14 11.91 -7.78
N SER A 282 -11.84 12.60 -8.70
CA SER A 282 -12.79 13.67 -8.33
C SER A 282 -14.09 13.16 -7.71
N SER A 283 -14.37 11.87 -7.84
CA SER A 283 -15.58 11.20 -7.36
C SER A 283 -15.36 10.44 -6.05
N LEU A 284 -14.10 10.29 -5.62
CA LEU A 284 -13.76 9.67 -4.34
C LEU A 284 -14.16 10.60 -3.19
N GLU A 285 -14.78 10.01 -2.16
CA GLU A 285 -15.22 10.72 -0.96
C GLU A 285 -14.24 10.55 0.21
N GLY A 286 -14.26 11.50 1.15
CA GLY A 286 -13.49 11.43 2.39
C GLY A 286 -11.97 11.54 2.20
N GLY A 287 -11.51 12.14 1.11
CA GLY A 287 -10.09 12.25 0.81
C GLY A 287 -9.32 13.07 1.84
N LEU A 288 -8.17 12.56 2.26
CA LEU A 288 -7.23 13.27 3.14
C LEU A 288 -5.87 13.38 2.47
N THR A 289 -5.16 14.49 2.71
CA THR A 289 -3.79 14.68 2.25
C THR A 289 -2.80 14.79 3.39
N PHE A 290 -1.62 14.21 3.19
CA PHE A 290 -0.51 14.26 4.13
C PHE A 290 0.76 14.60 3.38
N THR A 291 1.56 15.51 3.93
CA THR A 291 2.94 15.70 3.52
C THR A 291 3.84 15.14 4.61
N ILE A 292 4.72 14.21 4.25
CA ILE A 292 5.72 13.64 5.15
C ILE A 292 7.13 14.02 4.72
N THR A 293 7.98 14.30 5.70
CA THR A 293 9.43 14.43 5.56
C THR A 293 10.14 13.37 6.38
N SER A 294 11.47 13.46 6.52
CA SER A 294 12.25 12.61 7.43
C SER A 294 11.91 12.81 8.91
N ASP A 295 11.14 13.83 9.30
CA ASP A 295 10.68 14.00 10.69
C ASP A 295 9.32 13.33 10.96
N ASP A 296 8.69 12.79 9.92
CA ASP A 296 7.36 12.21 9.96
C ASP A 296 7.39 10.69 9.67
N ALA A 297 6.43 9.99 10.26
CA ALA A 297 5.98 8.67 9.80
C ALA A 297 4.47 8.75 9.57
N ILE A 298 3.96 8.12 8.51
CA ILE A 298 2.53 8.03 8.23
C ILE A 298 2.03 6.63 8.58
N ASP A 299 0.96 6.60 9.35
CA ASP A 299 0.22 5.40 9.70
C ASP A 299 -1.09 5.36 8.89
N LEU A 300 -1.25 4.30 8.12
CA LEU A 300 -2.36 4.05 7.21
C LEU A 300 -3.25 2.93 7.76
N PRO A 301 -4.56 3.17 7.92
CA PRO A 301 -5.52 2.15 8.28
C PRO A 301 -5.59 1.05 7.23
N GLY A 302 -5.97 -0.14 7.67
CA GLY A 302 -6.07 -1.32 6.81
C GLY A 302 -6.89 -1.05 5.55
N ASN A 303 -6.34 -1.45 4.41
CA ASN A 303 -6.98 -1.45 3.09
C ASN A 303 -7.59 -0.10 2.66
N CYS A 304 -7.15 1.02 3.25
CA CYS A 304 -7.51 2.33 2.72
C CYS A 304 -6.91 2.52 1.33
N PHE A 305 -7.63 3.22 0.45
CA PHE A 305 -7.11 3.55 -0.86
C PHE A 305 -6.15 4.72 -0.74
N HIS A 306 -5.00 4.65 -1.39
CA HIS A 306 -4.07 5.76 -1.37
C HIS A 306 -3.22 5.85 -2.64
N ALA A 307 -2.71 7.05 -2.87
CA ALA A 307 -1.78 7.41 -3.93
C ALA A 307 -0.65 8.27 -3.33
N VAL A 308 0.55 8.17 -3.91
CA VAL A 308 1.75 8.77 -3.32
C VAL A 308 2.55 9.49 -4.39
N TRP A 309 3.01 10.71 -4.10
CA TRP A 309 3.92 11.49 -4.96
C TRP A 309 5.21 11.78 -4.22
N THR A 310 6.33 11.66 -4.92
CA THR A 310 7.67 11.90 -4.36
C THR A 310 8.20 13.23 -4.84
N LEU A 311 8.13 14.24 -3.97
CA LEU A 311 8.59 15.60 -4.24
C LEU A 311 10.11 15.72 -4.16
N GLU A 312 10.72 14.98 -3.23
CA GLU A 312 12.17 14.86 -3.09
C GLU A 312 12.55 13.39 -2.96
N GLY A 313 13.56 12.97 -3.72
CA GLY A 313 13.99 11.57 -3.79
C GLY A 313 14.45 11.03 -2.43
N CYS A 314 14.06 9.80 -2.10
CA CYS A 314 14.37 9.22 -0.79
C CYS A 314 14.27 7.69 -0.76
N PHE A 315 14.74 7.13 0.36
CA PHE A 315 14.46 5.77 0.80
C PHE A 315 13.29 5.80 1.80
N LEU A 316 12.24 5.04 1.50
CA LEU A 316 11.08 4.86 2.34
C LEU A 316 11.10 3.45 2.92
N ALA A 317 11.04 3.33 4.25
CA ALA A 317 10.73 2.06 4.89
C ALA A 317 9.22 1.96 5.06
N THR A 318 8.68 0.78 4.80
CA THR A 318 7.27 0.44 5.03
C THR A 318 7.18 -0.83 5.85
N LEU A 319 6.19 -0.87 6.72
CA LEU A 319 5.94 -1.95 7.66
C LEU A 319 4.45 -2.25 7.64
N ASP A 320 4.09 -3.48 7.35
CA ASP A 320 2.69 -3.91 7.37
C ASP A 320 2.40 -4.57 8.72
N PHE A 321 1.25 -4.28 9.31
CA PHE A 321 0.84 -4.85 10.59
C PHE A 321 -0.67 -5.05 10.69
N ILE A 322 -1.09 -5.81 11.70
CA ILE A 322 -2.49 -6.04 12.02
C ILE A 322 -2.82 -5.52 13.42
N THR A 323 -4.05 -5.04 13.58
CA THR A 323 -4.67 -4.75 14.88
C THR A 323 -5.92 -5.62 15.06
N PRO A 324 -6.46 -5.75 16.29
CA PRO A 324 -7.74 -6.41 16.52
C PRO A 324 -8.91 -5.86 15.68
N SER A 325 -8.81 -4.62 15.21
CA SER A 325 -9.85 -3.97 14.41
C SER A 325 -9.79 -4.30 12.91
N THR A 326 -8.66 -4.81 12.41
CA THR A 326 -8.44 -5.06 10.98
C THR A 326 -9.38 -6.13 10.42
N ILE A 327 -9.88 -7.06 11.24
CA ILE A 327 -10.79 -8.14 10.81
C ILE A 327 -12.06 -7.61 10.10
N LYS A 328 -12.62 -6.49 10.58
CA LYS A 328 -13.78 -5.84 9.97
C LYS A 328 -13.46 -5.29 8.58
N VAL A 329 -12.24 -4.80 8.39
CA VAL A 329 -11.78 -4.25 7.12
C VAL A 329 -11.63 -5.38 6.10
N TYR A 330 -11.00 -6.49 6.48
CA TYR A 330 -10.88 -7.67 5.62
C TYR A 330 -12.23 -8.21 5.18
N SER A 331 -13.16 -8.34 6.12
CA SER A 331 -14.51 -8.78 5.83
C SER A 331 -15.18 -7.95 4.74
N ARG A 332 -15.15 -6.62 4.88
CA ARG A 332 -15.77 -5.73 3.91
C ARG A 332 -15.18 -5.81 2.52
N ILE A 333 -13.85 -5.81 2.40
CA ILE A 333 -13.20 -5.80 1.08
C ILE A 333 -13.39 -7.14 0.35
N ILE A 334 -13.37 -8.25 1.07
CA ILE A 334 -13.58 -9.59 0.51
C ILE A 334 -15.05 -9.77 0.14
N CYS A 335 -15.99 -9.36 1.00
CA CYS A 335 -17.43 -9.39 0.67
C CYS A 335 -17.79 -8.46 -0.49
N ALA A 336 -17.03 -7.37 -0.67
CA ALA A 336 -17.18 -6.52 -1.85
C ALA A 336 -16.59 -7.16 -3.12
N GLY A 337 -15.85 -8.27 -3.03
CA GLY A 337 -15.21 -8.95 -4.16
C GLY A 337 -13.93 -8.26 -4.64
N LEU A 338 -13.31 -7.38 -3.84
CA LEU A 338 -12.04 -6.73 -4.24
C LEU A 338 -10.86 -7.71 -4.26
N ASP A 339 -10.95 -8.81 -3.51
CA ASP A 339 -9.93 -9.84 -3.42
C ASP A 339 -9.68 -10.55 -4.76
N GLU A 340 -10.69 -10.64 -5.61
CA GLU A 340 -10.59 -11.32 -6.91
C GLU A 340 -9.70 -10.60 -7.92
N PHE A 341 -9.43 -9.32 -7.68
CA PHE A 341 -8.76 -8.45 -8.65
C PHE A 341 -7.34 -8.05 -8.24
N VAL A 342 -6.88 -8.50 -7.07
CA VAL A 342 -5.51 -8.23 -6.61
C VAL A 342 -4.49 -9.23 -7.14
N GLY A 343 -4.94 -10.25 -7.89
CA GLY A 343 -4.12 -11.34 -8.40
C GLY A 343 -3.96 -12.48 -7.39
N ALA A 344 -3.75 -13.70 -7.88
CA ALA A 344 -3.83 -14.93 -7.07
C ALA A 344 -2.90 -14.94 -5.85
N MET A 345 -1.66 -14.45 -5.98
CA MET A 345 -0.71 -14.39 -4.86
C MET A 345 -1.22 -13.45 -3.77
N ARG A 346 -1.62 -12.24 -4.15
CA ARG A 346 -2.07 -11.22 -3.22
C ARG A 346 -3.43 -11.56 -2.61
N GLN A 347 -4.30 -12.23 -3.36
CA GLN A 347 -5.56 -12.78 -2.87
C GLN A 347 -5.31 -13.85 -1.79
N LYS A 348 -4.38 -14.76 -2.04
CA LYS A 348 -3.97 -15.75 -1.04
C LYS A 348 -3.45 -15.08 0.23
N ASP A 349 -2.56 -14.10 0.09
CA ASP A 349 -2.04 -13.36 1.24
C ASP A 349 -3.18 -12.70 2.02
N LEU A 350 -4.17 -12.12 1.34
CA LEU A 350 -5.33 -11.50 1.97
C LEU A 350 -6.13 -12.49 2.85
N PHE A 351 -6.36 -13.71 2.35
CA PHE A 351 -7.03 -14.76 3.12
C PHE A 351 -6.17 -15.31 4.26
N ASP A 352 -4.84 -15.36 4.10
CA ASP A 352 -3.93 -15.73 5.18
C ASP A 352 -3.95 -14.67 6.30
N TRP A 353 -3.91 -13.38 5.92
CA TRP A 353 -4.03 -12.24 6.82
C TRP A 353 -5.39 -12.17 7.51
N LEU A 354 -6.48 -12.54 6.82
CA LEU A 354 -7.81 -12.67 7.41
C LEU A 354 -7.80 -13.63 8.61
N LEU A 355 -7.22 -14.83 8.47
CA LEU A 355 -7.14 -15.80 9.57
C LEU A 355 -6.32 -15.25 10.74
N THR A 356 -5.18 -14.62 10.46
CA THR A 356 -4.36 -14.00 11.49
C THR A 356 -5.11 -12.87 12.20
N SER A 357 -5.85 -12.04 11.47
CA SER A 357 -6.67 -10.98 12.05
C SER A 357 -7.82 -11.50 12.92
N PHE A 358 -8.42 -12.64 12.55
CA PHE A 358 -9.43 -13.30 13.37
C PHE A 358 -8.82 -13.77 14.69
N GLU A 359 -7.66 -14.43 14.62
CA GLU A 359 -6.92 -14.89 15.80
C GLU A 359 -6.59 -13.75 16.76
N ILE A 360 -6.01 -12.68 16.23
CA ILE A 360 -5.65 -11.48 16.98
C ILE A 360 -6.90 -10.86 17.61
N ALA A 361 -8.00 -10.72 16.85
CA ALA A 361 -9.21 -10.10 17.35
C ALA A 361 -9.81 -10.86 18.55
N TYR A 362 -9.98 -12.18 18.45
CA TYR A 362 -10.59 -12.93 19.56
C TYR A 362 -9.66 -13.05 20.78
N LYS A 363 -8.34 -13.22 20.58
CA LYS A 363 -7.37 -13.29 21.68
C LYS A 363 -7.24 -11.98 22.47
N ASN A 364 -7.66 -10.86 21.87
CA ASN A 364 -7.58 -9.52 22.46
C ASN A 364 -8.95 -8.93 22.87
N GLY A 365 -9.95 -9.79 23.08
CA GLY A 365 -11.25 -9.36 23.62
C GLY A 365 -12.21 -8.75 22.59
N SER A 366 -11.83 -8.69 21.31
CA SER A 366 -12.69 -8.26 20.20
C SER A 366 -13.47 -9.43 19.58
N VAL A 367 -13.99 -10.33 20.41
CA VAL A 367 -14.62 -11.59 19.95
C VAL A 367 -15.84 -11.33 19.08
N GLY A 368 -16.71 -10.39 19.47
CA GLY A 368 -17.91 -10.06 18.70
C GLY A 368 -17.59 -9.54 17.29
N ASP A 369 -16.48 -8.79 17.15
CA ASP A 369 -16.00 -8.31 15.86
C ASP A 369 -15.45 -9.47 15.02
N ALA A 370 -14.66 -10.36 15.63
CA ALA A 370 -14.12 -11.54 14.95
C ALA A 370 -15.25 -12.45 14.39
N VAL A 371 -16.22 -12.78 15.24
CA VAL A 371 -17.34 -13.67 14.89
C VAL A 371 -18.26 -13.03 13.86
N SER A 372 -18.65 -11.77 14.05
CA SER A 372 -19.55 -11.09 13.09
C SER A 372 -18.92 -10.94 11.71
N SER A 373 -17.63 -10.56 11.64
CA SER A 373 -16.89 -10.48 10.38
C SER A 373 -16.73 -11.84 9.70
N TRP A 374 -16.54 -12.92 10.44
CA TRP A 374 -16.50 -14.27 9.87
C TRP A 374 -17.86 -14.71 9.31
N ILE A 375 -18.95 -14.45 10.05
CA ILE A 375 -20.31 -14.74 9.58
C ILE A 375 -20.61 -13.98 8.29
N GLU A 376 -20.24 -12.70 8.22
CA GLU A 376 -20.38 -11.88 7.02
C GLU A 376 -19.61 -12.47 5.82
N LEU A 377 -18.46 -13.09 6.07
CA LEU A 377 -17.60 -13.70 5.06
C LEU A 377 -17.91 -15.15 4.70
N LEU A 378 -18.86 -15.79 5.38
CA LEU A 378 -18.96 -17.24 5.43
C LEU A 378 -19.03 -17.88 4.03
N ASP A 379 -19.85 -17.34 3.14
CA ASP A 379 -20.02 -17.90 1.79
C ASP A 379 -18.75 -17.76 0.95
N ARG A 380 -18.10 -16.59 1.02
CA ARG A 380 -16.87 -16.33 0.28
C ARG A 380 -15.69 -17.14 0.83
N ALA A 381 -15.63 -17.33 2.15
CA ALA A 381 -14.62 -18.18 2.80
C ALA A 381 -14.78 -19.66 2.40
N LYS A 382 -16.00 -20.17 2.25
CA LYS A 382 -16.25 -21.53 1.74
C LYS A 382 -15.79 -21.69 0.30
N GLU A 383 -16.11 -20.73 -0.55
CA GLU A 383 -15.68 -20.74 -1.95
C GLU A 383 -14.16 -20.79 -2.05
N TRP A 384 -13.47 -19.95 -1.28
CA TRP A 384 -12.01 -19.96 -1.20
C TRP A 384 -11.47 -21.30 -0.68
N ALA A 385 -12.07 -21.86 0.38
CA ALA A 385 -11.66 -23.13 0.98
C ALA A 385 -11.72 -24.32 -0.01
N CYS A 386 -12.71 -24.36 -0.91
CA CYS A 386 -12.84 -25.39 -1.94
C CYS A 386 -11.59 -25.51 -2.83
N GLY A 387 -10.95 -24.37 -3.16
CA GLY A 387 -9.73 -24.33 -3.95
C GLY A 387 -8.43 -24.45 -3.14
N HIS A 388 -8.50 -24.31 -1.82
CA HIS A 388 -7.32 -24.12 -0.97
C HIS A 388 -7.34 -25.03 0.29
N PRO A 389 -7.11 -26.35 0.14
CA PRO A 389 -7.21 -27.30 1.26
C PRO A 389 -6.27 -27.00 2.43
N LYS A 390 -5.07 -26.46 2.16
CA LYS A 390 -4.13 -26.05 3.22
C LYS A 390 -4.67 -24.88 4.05
N TRP A 391 -5.30 -23.91 3.39
CA TRP A 391 -5.94 -22.78 4.06
C TRP A 391 -7.16 -23.24 4.86
N SER A 392 -7.99 -24.09 4.26
CA SER A 392 -9.16 -24.70 4.93
C SER A 392 -8.77 -25.44 6.22
N LYS A 393 -7.72 -26.28 6.16
CA LYS A 393 -7.19 -26.97 7.34
C LYS A 393 -6.71 -25.99 8.43
N LYS A 394 -6.04 -24.90 8.04
CA LYS A 394 -5.59 -23.85 8.97
C LYS A 394 -6.80 -23.16 9.62
N ALA A 395 -7.81 -22.80 8.83
CA ALA A 395 -9.04 -22.18 9.31
C ALA A 395 -9.76 -23.09 10.31
N ILE A 396 -9.95 -24.37 9.99
CA ILE A 396 -10.59 -25.35 10.88
C ILE A 396 -9.85 -25.43 12.23
N GLY A 397 -8.53 -25.60 12.20
CA GLY A 397 -7.74 -25.66 13.44
C GLY A 397 -7.86 -24.39 14.29
N LEU A 398 -7.90 -23.21 13.65
CA LEU A 398 -8.10 -21.94 14.34
C LEU A 398 -9.49 -21.85 14.99
N PHE A 399 -10.53 -22.33 14.31
CA PHE A 399 -11.89 -22.37 14.87
C PHE A 399 -12.03 -23.37 16.00
N GLU A 400 -11.39 -24.54 15.92
CA GLU A 400 -11.34 -25.51 17.02
C GLU A 400 -10.65 -24.92 18.26
N GLU A 401 -9.54 -24.20 18.06
CA GLU A 401 -8.86 -23.46 19.13
C GLU A 401 -9.79 -22.40 19.74
N PHE A 402 -10.42 -21.56 18.91
CA PHE A 402 -11.35 -20.53 19.36
C PHE A 402 -12.51 -21.12 20.17
N LEU A 403 -13.17 -22.16 19.64
CA LEU A 403 -14.31 -22.83 20.29
C LEU A 403 -13.93 -23.47 21.62
N SER A 404 -12.69 -23.96 21.74
CA SER A 404 -12.15 -24.53 22.98
C SER A 404 -11.68 -23.47 23.98
N SER A 405 -11.59 -22.21 23.57
CA SER A 405 -11.11 -21.11 24.42
C SER A 405 -12.23 -20.54 25.30
N PRO A 406 -11.91 -19.97 26.48
CA PRO A 406 -12.92 -19.26 27.29
C PRO A 406 -13.61 -18.10 26.55
N ALA A 407 -12.97 -17.54 25.53
CA ALA A 407 -13.51 -16.43 24.75
C ALA A 407 -14.79 -16.79 23.96
N SER A 408 -15.03 -18.07 23.68
CA SER A 408 -16.23 -18.54 22.99
C SER A 408 -17.46 -18.62 23.91
N LEU A 409 -17.27 -18.79 25.22
CA LEU A 409 -18.34 -19.06 26.19
C LEU A 409 -19.31 -17.88 26.34
N ASP A 410 -18.80 -16.66 26.17
CA ASP A 410 -19.60 -15.43 26.32
C ASP A 410 -20.33 -15.03 25.02
N GLN A 411 -20.16 -15.80 23.93
CA GLN A 411 -20.81 -15.49 22.65
C GLN A 411 -22.20 -16.13 22.57
N ILE A 412 -23.23 -15.31 22.74
CA ILE A 412 -24.62 -15.71 22.52
C ILE A 412 -24.85 -15.84 21.01
N CYS A 413 -25.22 -17.03 20.55
CA CYS A 413 -25.67 -17.23 19.19
C CYS A 413 -26.87 -16.31 18.92
N ALA A 414 -26.77 -15.40 17.94
CA ALA A 414 -27.82 -14.45 17.60
C ALA A 414 -29.13 -15.13 17.13
N ARG A 415 -29.10 -16.44 16.86
CA ARG A 415 -30.31 -17.24 16.77
C ARG A 415 -30.77 -17.53 18.19
N ASN A 416 -31.73 -16.75 18.69
CA ASN A 416 -32.54 -17.01 19.88
C ASN A 416 -33.36 -18.31 19.76
N GLU A 417 -32.75 -19.41 19.38
CA GLU A 417 -33.28 -20.73 19.68
C GLU A 417 -32.84 -21.03 21.12
N PRO A 418 -33.77 -21.31 22.04
CA PRO A 418 -33.41 -21.56 23.43
C PRO A 418 -32.44 -22.73 23.50
N GLY A 419 -31.17 -22.44 23.79
CA GLY A 419 -30.21 -23.45 24.20
C GLY A 419 -30.73 -24.04 25.50
N THR A 420 -31.17 -25.28 25.45
CA THR A 420 -31.62 -26.01 26.64
C THR A 420 -30.49 -26.01 27.66
N GLU A 421 -30.75 -25.36 28.78
CA GLU A 421 -30.02 -25.47 30.05
C GLU A 421 -29.93 -26.94 30.44
N ASP A 422 -28.88 -27.66 30.05
CA ASP A 422 -28.56 -28.96 30.64
C ASP A 422 -27.10 -29.32 30.35
N TYR A 423 -26.17 -28.56 30.92
CA TYR A 423 -24.79 -29.02 31.07
C TYR A 423 -24.20 -28.57 32.42
N GLN A 424 -24.91 -28.91 33.50
CA GLN A 424 -24.29 -29.12 34.81
C GLN A 424 -24.94 -30.32 35.51
N ARG A 425 -24.08 -31.26 35.97
CA ARG A 425 -24.34 -32.49 36.75
C ARG A 425 -24.64 -33.76 35.95
N ASN A 426 -23.64 -34.63 35.83
CA ASN A 426 -23.45 -35.71 36.80
C ASN A 426 -22.18 -36.49 36.45
N GLY A 427 -21.27 -36.59 37.42
CA GLY A 427 -20.36 -37.73 37.48
C GLY A 427 -21.15 -38.90 38.04
N ASP A 428 -21.14 -40.02 37.33
CA ASP A 428 -21.12 -41.34 37.96
C ASP A 428 -20.77 -42.41 36.92
N GLU A 429 -19.99 -43.37 37.40
CA GLU A 429 -19.38 -44.49 36.71
C GLU A 429 -20.43 -45.50 36.20
N ASN A 430 -20.39 -45.86 34.91
CA ASN A 430 -20.58 -47.23 34.37
C ASN A 430 -20.80 -47.19 32.85
N TYR A 431 -19.89 -47.79 32.08
CA TYR A 431 -20.05 -48.05 30.64
C TYR A 431 -20.62 -49.46 30.41
N PRO A 432 -21.55 -49.59 29.44
CA PRO A 432 -21.34 -50.55 28.37
C PRO A 432 -21.30 -49.82 27.02
N THR A 433 -20.38 -50.27 26.18
CA THR A 433 -20.17 -49.86 24.79
C THR A 433 -21.44 -50.07 23.97
N ILE A 434 -22.03 -48.98 23.47
CA ILE A 434 -23.03 -49.00 22.40
C ILE A 434 -22.62 -47.93 21.39
N GLU A 435 -22.51 -48.36 20.14
CA GLU A 435 -22.25 -47.55 18.96
C GLU A 435 -23.23 -46.38 18.88
N ALA A 436 -22.72 -45.15 19.00
CA ALA A 436 -23.50 -43.94 18.88
C ALA A 436 -23.40 -43.42 17.44
N THR A 437 -24.49 -43.64 16.70
CA THR A 437 -24.85 -42.86 15.51
C THR A 437 -24.82 -41.37 15.85
N THR A 438 -24.06 -40.61 15.08
CA THR A 438 -24.00 -39.15 15.10
C THR A 438 -25.34 -38.56 14.71
N ASP A 439 -26.12 -38.11 15.68
CA ASP A 439 -27.12 -37.07 15.43
C ASP A 439 -27.46 -36.29 16.72
N GLU A 440 -27.57 -34.97 16.53
CA GLU A 440 -28.11 -33.94 17.42
C GLU A 440 -27.25 -33.45 18.61
N PHE A 441 -26.36 -32.49 18.30
CA PHE A 441 -25.98 -31.41 19.23
C PHE A 441 -26.30 -30.07 18.57
N LYS A 442 -27.31 -29.33 19.02
CA LYS A 442 -27.75 -28.06 18.42
C LYS A 442 -27.27 -26.86 19.26
N ALA A 443 -26.13 -26.30 18.88
CA ALA A 443 -25.73 -24.90 19.15
C ALA A 443 -24.37 -24.56 18.50
N VAL A 444 -23.52 -25.57 18.30
CA VAL A 444 -22.15 -25.46 17.76
C VAL A 444 -21.97 -25.96 16.29
N PRO A 445 -22.84 -26.79 15.68
CA PRO A 445 -22.61 -27.25 14.31
C PRO A 445 -22.84 -26.20 13.23
N ALA A 446 -23.40 -25.02 13.52
CA ALA A 446 -23.59 -24.03 12.48
C ALA A 446 -22.25 -23.51 11.89
N PHE A 447 -21.13 -23.62 12.60
CA PHE A 447 -19.82 -23.25 12.06
C PHE A 447 -19.11 -24.40 11.36
N THR A 448 -19.27 -25.64 11.83
CA THR A 448 -18.64 -26.82 11.22
C THR A 448 -19.51 -27.46 10.14
N SER A 449 -20.82 -27.63 10.33
CA SER A 449 -21.72 -28.25 9.34
C SER A 449 -21.99 -27.38 8.10
N LEU A 450 -21.86 -26.06 8.20
CA LEU A 450 -21.98 -25.17 7.03
C LEU A 450 -20.75 -25.26 6.09
N LEU A 451 -19.62 -25.79 6.57
CA LEU A 451 -18.40 -26.06 5.78
C LEU A 451 -18.47 -27.40 5.01
N TRP A 452 -19.45 -28.27 5.31
CA TRP A 452 -19.51 -29.63 4.75
C TRP A 452 -20.88 -29.90 4.13
N GLY A 453 -21.01 -29.55 2.85
CA GLY A 453 -22.10 -29.93 1.97
C GLY A 453 -21.55 -30.40 0.63
N ALA A 454 -20.69 -31.42 0.64
CA ALA A 454 -20.28 -32.16 -0.54
C ALA A 454 -20.20 -33.64 -0.17
N GLU A 455 -21.25 -34.40 -0.48
CA GLU A 455 -21.20 -35.86 -0.51
C GLU A 455 -20.23 -36.30 -1.62
N PRO A 456 -19.35 -37.29 -1.38
CA PRO A 456 -18.45 -37.82 -2.39
C PRO A 456 -19.16 -38.96 -3.14
N ASP A 457 -20.03 -38.64 -4.08
CA ASP A 457 -20.62 -39.66 -4.97
C ASP A 457 -20.10 -39.51 -6.40
N GLY A 458 -19.41 -40.55 -6.87
CA GLY A 458 -19.07 -40.69 -8.28
C GLY A 458 -17.88 -41.60 -8.55
N GLU A 459 -18.02 -42.90 -8.24
CA GLU A 459 -17.17 -43.96 -8.79
C GLU A 459 -17.03 -43.80 -10.32
N LEU A 460 -15.79 -43.59 -10.80
CA LEU A 460 -15.46 -43.85 -12.20
C LEU A 460 -14.90 -45.26 -12.30
N ILE A 461 -15.79 -46.17 -12.72
CA ILE A 461 -15.49 -47.52 -13.17
C ILE A 461 -14.50 -47.45 -14.33
N ALA A 462 -13.45 -48.26 -14.25
CA ALA A 462 -12.45 -48.43 -15.29
C ALA A 462 -12.93 -49.39 -16.41
N SER A 463 -12.45 -49.06 -17.63
CA SER A 463 -12.12 -49.95 -18.77
C SER A 463 -13.23 -50.32 -19.78
N PRO A 464 -12.87 -50.63 -21.04
CA PRO A 464 -11.52 -50.75 -21.64
C PRO A 464 -11.08 -49.60 -22.56
#